data_AF-A0A8C9GN43-F1
#
_entry.id   AF-A0A8C9GN43-F1
#
_cell.length_a   1.000
_cell.length_b   1.000
_cell.length_c   1.000
_cell.angle_alpha   90.00
_cell.angle_beta   90.00
_cell.angle_gamma   90.00
#
_symmetry.space_group_name_H-M   'P 1'
#
loop_
_entity.id
_entity.type
_entity.pdbx_description
1 polymer ?
#
loop_
_entity_poly.entity_id
_entity_poly.type
_entity_poly.pdbx_seq_one_letter_code
_entity_poly.pdbx_strand_id
1 'polypeptide(L)'
;MSEQNNAVTTDSKVKSSIPSNRGSWYYPSQDQFNKTTQKKGYNFTKEELDVALKIHNAVNEQTWIKIMKKEQKFLDLCTEQKLIRFVGLPTKLSPKAFLLNLLGYSRPFDRHDWYIDRCGNTIKYVIDYYDGKNDSNAPVSIFIDARPQISYNNLKDILKVWYIQLCKFF
;
A
#
# COMPACT_ATOMS: atom_id res chain seq x y z
N MET A 1 38.88 -31.71 10.95
CA MET A 1 38.70 -30.34 11.48
C MET A 1 38.86 -29.37 10.32
N SER A 2 37.75 -28.94 9.73
CA SER A 2 37.64 -27.71 8.94
C SER A 2 36.14 -27.45 8.77
N GLU A 3 35.71 -26.35 9.36
CA GLU A 3 34.32 -26.00 9.61
C GLU A 3 33.54 -25.77 8.31
N GLN A 4 32.42 -26.48 8.16
CA GLN A 4 31.38 -26.08 7.22
C GLN A 4 30.72 -24.80 7.75
N ASN A 5 31.13 -23.66 7.20
CA ASN A 5 30.42 -22.40 7.38
C ASN A 5 29.05 -22.50 6.71
N ASN A 6 28.05 -22.93 7.49
CA ASN A 6 26.63 -22.81 7.18
C ASN A 6 26.29 -21.32 7.05
N ALA A 7 26.38 -20.78 5.84
CA ALA A 7 25.73 -19.52 5.50
C ALA A 7 24.21 -19.75 5.56
N VAL A 8 23.62 -19.46 6.71
CA VAL A 8 22.17 -19.40 6.89
C VAL A 8 21.66 -18.29 5.96
N THR A 9 21.21 -18.65 4.77
CA THR A 9 20.46 -17.76 3.89
C THR A 9 19.13 -17.50 4.55
N THR A 10 19.00 -16.35 5.21
CA THR A 10 17.72 -15.86 5.76
C THR A 10 16.79 -15.44 4.62
N ASP A 11 16.32 -16.38 3.80
CA ASP A 11 15.17 -16.20 2.90
C ASP A 11 13.86 -16.34 3.70
N SER A 12 13.81 -15.70 4.87
CA SER A 12 12.62 -15.68 5.71
C SER A 12 11.74 -14.50 5.31
N LYS A 13 10.42 -14.74 5.24
CA LYS A 13 9.47 -13.65 4.99
C LYS A 13 9.46 -12.69 6.16
N VAL A 14 9.49 -11.40 5.87
CA VAL A 14 9.38 -10.33 6.87
C VAL A 14 7.91 -10.12 7.23
N LYS A 15 7.60 -10.12 8.53
CA LYS A 15 6.26 -9.81 9.04
C LYS A 15 5.99 -8.32 8.90
N SER A 16 4.84 -7.95 8.31
CA SER A 16 4.40 -6.57 8.17
C SER A 16 3.71 -6.06 9.44
N SER A 17 3.68 -4.73 9.62
CA SER A 17 2.86 -4.10 10.67
C SER A 17 1.36 -4.07 10.31
N ILE A 18 1.03 -4.34 9.05
CA ILE A 18 -0.33 -4.27 8.51
C ILE A 18 -1.14 -5.48 9.00
N PRO A 19 -2.24 -5.27 9.74
CA PRO A 19 -3.12 -6.36 10.16
C PRO A 19 -3.82 -6.97 8.94
N SER A 20 -3.97 -8.29 8.91
CA SER A 20 -4.71 -9.00 7.86
C SER A 20 -5.96 -9.66 8.44
N ASN A 21 -7.00 -9.77 7.63
CA ASN A 21 -8.20 -10.52 8.02
C ASN A 21 -7.93 -12.02 8.22
N ARG A 22 -6.79 -12.52 7.71
CA ARG A 22 -6.29 -13.89 7.89
C ARG A 22 -5.15 -13.99 8.91
N GLY A 23 -4.99 -13.00 9.79
CA GLY A 23 -3.93 -12.95 10.80
C GLY A 23 -2.83 -11.95 10.46
N SER A 24 -1.59 -12.41 10.34
CA SER A 24 -0.44 -11.53 10.04
C SER A 24 -0.16 -11.44 8.54
N TRP A 25 0.10 -10.24 8.03
CA TRP A 25 0.60 -10.06 6.67
C TRP A 25 2.12 -10.25 6.62
N TYR A 26 2.61 -10.90 5.57
CA TYR A 26 4.04 -11.13 5.34
C TYR A 26 4.42 -10.65 3.95
N TYR A 27 5.52 -9.91 3.87
CA TYR A 27 6.09 -9.48 2.60
C TYR A 27 6.69 -10.66 1.84
N PRO A 28 6.81 -10.56 0.49
CA PRO A 28 7.51 -11.57 -0.29
C PRO A 28 8.95 -11.74 0.22
N SER A 29 9.46 -12.98 0.17
CA SER A 29 10.86 -13.23 0.45
C SER A 29 11.75 -12.63 -0.66
N GLN A 30 13.05 -12.55 -0.41
CA GLN A 30 13.97 -11.95 -1.38
C GLN A 30 13.98 -12.73 -2.70
N ASP A 31 13.90 -14.06 -2.64
CA ASP A 31 13.79 -14.91 -3.81
C ASP A 31 12.47 -14.73 -4.56
N GLN A 32 11.35 -14.56 -3.84
CA GLN A 32 10.06 -14.28 -4.46
C GLN A 32 10.06 -12.94 -5.19
N PHE A 33 10.66 -11.92 -4.58
CA PHE A 33 10.81 -10.60 -5.18
C PHE A 33 11.69 -10.67 -6.43
N ASN A 34 12.85 -11.33 -6.35
CA ASN A 34 13.78 -11.51 -7.47
C ASN A 34 13.13 -12.22 -8.67
N LYS A 35 12.43 -13.33 -8.43
CA LYS A 35 11.70 -14.06 -9.48
C LYS A 35 10.65 -13.17 -10.16
N THR A 36 10.05 -12.26 -9.41
CA THR A 36 9.01 -11.35 -9.92
C THR A 36 9.62 -10.20 -10.73
N THR A 37 10.75 -9.64 -10.30
CA THR A 37 11.45 -8.56 -11.01
C THR A 37 12.11 -9.07 -12.30
N GLN A 38 12.70 -10.27 -12.28
CA GLN A 38 13.24 -10.93 -13.47
C GLN A 38 12.17 -11.19 -14.53
N LYS A 39 10.97 -11.63 -14.13
CA LYS A 39 9.83 -11.78 -15.06
C LYS A 39 9.38 -10.47 -15.70
N LYS A 40 9.65 -9.34 -15.05
CA LYS A 40 9.41 -7.99 -15.59
C LYS A 40 10.58 -7.45 -16.43
N GLY A 41 11.65 -8.24 -16.58
CA GLY A 41 12.82 -7.86 -17.37
C GLY A 41 13.91 -7.11 -16.59
N TYR A 42 13.79 -6.99 -15.26
CA TYR A 42 14.82 -6.34 -14.43
C TYR A 42 15.84 -7.38 -13.94
N ASN A 43 17.12 -7.03 -14.01
CA ASN A 43 18.21 -7.83 -13.47
C ASN A 43 19.00 -6.99 -12.47
N PHE A 44 18.88 -7.32 -11.18
CA PHE A 44 19.50 -6.60 -10.08
C PHE A 44 20.69 -7.37 -9.52
N THR A 45 21.71 -6.66 -9.02
CA THR A 45 22.68 -7.27 -8.11
C THR A 45 22.00 -7.67 -6.80
N LYS A 46 22.68 -8.47 -5.97
CA LYS A 46 22.13 -8.90 -4.67
C LYS A 46 21.88 -7.70 -3.75
N GLU A 47 22.80 -6.72 -3.79
CA GLU A 47 22.74 -5.50 -3.01
C GLU A 47 21.59 -4.59 -3.47
N GLU A 48 21.45 -4.40 -4.79
CA GLU A 48 20.34 -3.63 -5.37
C GLU A 48 18.98 -4.26 -5.04
N LEU A 49 18.90 -5.59 -5.13
CA LEU A 49 17.69 -6.34 -4.81
C LEU A 49 17.27 -6.18 -3.34
N ASP A 50 18.22 -6.23 -2.40
CA ASP A 50 17.97 -6.02 -0.98
C ASP A 50 17.45 -4.60 -0.70
N VAL A 51 18.09 -3.59 -1.29
CA VAL A 51 17.66 -2.19 -1.18
C VAL A 51 16.26 -1.99 -1.79
N ALA A 52 16.01 -2.52 -2.99
CA ALA A 52 14.72 -2.43 -3.66
C ALA A 52 13.59 -3.09 -2.85
N LEU A 53 13.85 -4.26 -2.26
CA LEU A 53 12.88 -4.95 -1.41
C LEU A 53 12.58 -4.15 -0.13
N LYS A 54 13.60 -3.57 0.52
CA LYS A 54 13.42 -2.70 1.69
C LYS A 54 12.59 -1.46 1.35
N ILE A 55 12.86 -0.81 0.22
CA ILE A 55 12.07 0.33 -0.26
C ILE A 55 10.63 -0.10 -0.52
N HIS A 56 10.41 -1.22 -1.20
CA HIS A 56 9.06 -1.74 -1.49
C HIS A 56 8.26 -1.97 -0.21
N ASN A 57 8.86 -2.62 0.79
CA ASN A 57 8.23 -2.87 2.08
C ASN A 57 7.93 -1.54 2.82
N ALA A 58 8.87 -0.59 2.81
CA ALA A 58 8.66 0.73 3.41
C ALA A 58 7.52 1.52 2.74
N VAL A 59 7.40 1.46 1.41
CA VAL A 59 6.30 2.09 0.66
C VAL A 59 4.96 1.47 1.02
N ASN A 60 4.90 0.15 1.20
CA ASN A 60 3.68 -0.52 1.65
C ASN A 60 3.27 -0.07 3.06
N GLU A 61 4.21 0.00 4.01
CA GLU A 61 3.94 0.51 5.37
C GLU A 61 3.46 1.98 5.34
N GLN A 62 4.11 2.85 4.55
CA GLN A 62 3.66 4.23 4.38
C GLN A 62 2.27 4.34 3.74
N THR A 63 1.97 3.47 2.77
CA THR A 63 0.65 3.40 2.14
C THR A 63 -0.42 3.07 3.17
N TRP A 64 -0.15 2.09 4.04
CA TRP A 64 -1.03 1.73 5.14
C TRP A 64 -1.28 2.89 6.09
N ILE A 65 -0.22 3.60 6.52
CA ILE A 65 -0.35 4.79 7.38
C ILE A 65 -1.27 5.84 6.74
N LYS A 66 -1.13 6.10 5.43
CA LYS A 66 -2.00 7.05 4.73
C LYS A 66 -3.46 6.59 4.66
N ILE A 67 -3.70 5.29 4.50
CA ILE A 67 -5.06 4.73 4.55
C ILE A 67 -5.63 4.89 5.96
N MET A 68 -4.89 4.51 6.98
CA MET A 68 -5.33 4.62 8.38
C MET A 68 -5.63 6.06 8.78
N LYS A 69 -4.85 7.03 8.30
CA LYS A 69 -5.15 8.46 8.47
C LYS A 69 -6.52 8.85 7.89
N LYS A 70 -6.94 8.25 6.77
CA LYS A 70 -8.28 8.45 6.20
C LYS A 70 -9.36 7.67 6.93
N GLU A 71 -9.02 6.51 7.47
CA GLU A 71 -9.91 5.67 8.26
C GLU A 71 -10.18 6.22 9.67
N GLN A 72 -9.32 7.13 10.18
CA GLN A 72 -9.44 7.72 11.51
C GLN A 72 -10.83 8.33 11.80
N LYS A 73 -11.49 8.91 10.79
CA LYS A 73 -12.84 9.48 10.94
C LYS A 73 -13.95 8.43 11.10
N PHE A 74 -13.67 7.17 10.79
CA PHE A 74 -14.59 6.06 10.93
C PHE A 74 -14.35 5.25 12.21
N LEU A 75 -13.46 5.71 13.11
CA LEU A 75 -13.16 5.00 14.37
C LEU A 75 -14.40 4.85 15.27
N ASP A 76 -15.33 5.81 15.24
CA ASP A 76 -16.62 5.73 15.95
C ASP A 76 -17.52 4.60 15.40
N LEU A 77 -17.32 4.19 14.14
CA LEU A 77 -18.08 3.09 13.51
C LEU A 77 -17.35 1.76 13.62
N CYS A 78 -16.02 1.78 13.52
CA CYS A 78 -15.20 0.59 13.47
C CYS A 78 -13.80 0.90 13.98
N THR A 79 -13.41 0.24 15.07
CA THR A 79 -12.10 0.41 15.71
C THR A 79 -10.98 -0.38 15.04
N GLU A 80 -11.32 -1.42 14.27
CA GLU A 80 -10.35 -2.31 13.64
C GLU A 80 -10.49 -2.32 12.11
N GLN A 81 -9.42 -1.91 11.42
CA GLN A 81 -9.30 -2.03 9.97
C GLN A 81 -8.29 -3.12 9.64
N LYS A 82 -8.68 -4.07 8.79
CA LYS A 82 -7.81 -5.20 8.40
C LYS A 82 -7.62 -5.24 6.91
N LEU A 83 -6.43 -5.57 6.46
CA LEU A 83 -6.18 -5.82 5.06
C LEU A 83 -6.81 -7.15 4.62
N ILE A 84 -7.53 -7.13 3.50
CA ILE A 84 -8.05 -8.33 2.84
C ILE A 84 -7.08 -8.78 1.75
N ARG A 85 -6.69 -7.87 0.84
CA ARG A 85 -5.80 -8.17 -0.30
C ARG A 85 -5.29 -6.92 -1.00
N PHE A 86 -4.21 -7.10 -1.76
CA PHE A 86 -3.64 -6.12 -2.69
C PHE A 86 -3.78 -6.59 -4.14
N VAL A 87 -4.00 -5.65 -5.06
CA VAL A 87 -3.97 -5.90 -6.50
C VAL A 87 -3.16 -4.81 -7.19
N GLY A 88 -2.07 -5.20 -7.86
CA GLY A 88 -1.31 -4.31 -8.73
C GLY A 88 -2.00 -4.16 -10.09
N LEU A 89 -2.09 -2.92 -10.58
CA LEU A 89 -2.69 -2.56 -11.87
C LEU A 89 -1.77 -1.61 -12.65
N PRO A 90 -0.54 -2.04 -13.00
CA PRO A 90 0.51 -1.16 -13.52
C PRO A 90 0.14 -0.45 -14.83
N THR A 91 -0.73 -1.06 -15.65
CA THR A 91 -1.12 -0.51 -16.96
C THR A 91 -2.38 0.37 -16.91
N LYS A 92 -3.11 0.39 -15.78
CA LYS A 92 -4.46 0.97 -15.74
C LYS A 92 -4.49 2.26 -14.95
N LEU A 93 -4.66 3.40 -15.63
CA LEU A 93 -4.89 4.68 -14.96
C LEU A 93 -6.20 4.67 -14.14
N SER A 94 -6.16 5.34 -12.99
CA SER A 94 -7.37 5.62 -12.23
C SER A 94 -8.17 6.77 -12.88
N PRO A 95 -9.49 6.89 -12.64
CA PRO A 95 -10.27 7.97 -13.26
C PRO A 95 -9.75 9.38 -12.97
N LYS A 96 -9.27 9.62 -11.74
CA LYS A 96 -8.63 10.90 -11.37
C LYS A 96 -7.28 11.07 -12.06
N ALA A 97 -6.43 10.03 -12.11
CA ALA A 97 -5.15 10.11 -12.81
C ALA A 97 -5.34 10.36 -14.31
N PHE A 98 -6.37 9.77 -14.92
CA PHE A 98 -6.75 10.00 -16.31
C PHE A 98 -7.13 11.47 -16.54
N LEU A 99 -8.01 12.04 -15.71
CA LEU A 99 -8.43 13.44 -15.82
C LEU A 99 -7.26 14.41 -15.57
N LEU A 100 -6.45 14.17 -14.55
CA LEU A 100 -5.28 14.99 -14.26
C LEU A 100 -4.26 14.93 -15.40
N ASN A 101 -4.08 13.76 -16.00
CA ASN A 101 -3.21 13.63 -17.15
C ASN A 101 -3.71 14.41 -18.37
N LEU A 102 -5.03 14.47 -18.59
CA LEU A 102 -5.62 15.31 -19.63
C LEU A 102 -5.32 16.81 -19.41
N LEU A 103 -5.18 17.23 -18.15
CA LEU A 103 -4.82 18.60 -17.75
C LEU A 103 -3.30 18.85 -17.71
N GLY A 104 -2.48 17.91 -18.19
CA GLY A 104 -1.01 18.07 -18.26
C GLY A 104 -0.24 17.68 -17.00
N TYR A 105 -0.89 17.09 -15.99
CA TYR A 105 -0.17 16.56 -14.82
C TYR A 105 0.51 15.22 -15.13
N SER A 106 1.53 14.88 -14.34
CA SER A 106 2.27 13.62 -14.44
C SER A 106 1.36 12.41 -14.17
N ARG A 107 1.63 11.32 -14.90
CA ARG A 107 0.96 10.03 -14.67
C ARG A 107 1.60 9.31 -13.48
N PRO A 108 0.84 8.52 -12.71
CA PRO A 108 1.44 7.63 -11.73
C PRO A 108 2.27 6.56 -12.43
N PHE A 109 3.42 6.21 -11.86
CA PHE A 109 4.27 5.14 -12.37
C PHE A 109 3.73 3.75 -11.97
N ASP A 110 2.92 3.68 -10.91
CA ASP A 110 2.29 2.45 -10.47
C ASP A 110 0.93 2.73 -9.82
N ARG A 111 0.01 1.78 -9.94
CA ARG A 111 -1.32 1.85 -9.34
C ARG A 111 -1.64 0.54 -8.65
N HIS A 112 -2.15 0.66 -7.43
CA HIS A 112 -2.61 -0.45 -6.65
C HIS A 112 -4.05 -0.24 -6.15
N ASP A 113 -4.81 -1.33 -6.12
CA ASP A 113 -6.12 -1.38 -5.49
C ASP A 113 -6.00 -2.23 -4.21
N TRP A 114 -6.24 -1.61 -3.04
CA TRP A 114 -6.20 -2.26 -1.74
C TRP A 114 -7.62 -2.51 -1.23
N TYR A 115 -7.86 -3.68 -0.65
CA TYR A 115 -9.17 -4.04 -0.11
C TYR A 115 -9.06 -4.14 1.40
N ILE A 116 -9.79 -3.28 2.09
CA ILE A 116 -9.77 -3.15 3.54
C ILE A 116 -11.10 -3.65 4.09
N ASP A 117 -11.03 -4.48 5.11
CA ASP A 117 -12.16 -4.87 5.93
C ASP A 117 -12.37 -3.79 7.01
N ARG A 118 -13.54 -3.17 6.97
CA ARG A 118 -14.05 -2.27 7.98
C ARG A 118 -15.26 -2.94 8.64
N CYS A 119 -14.98 -3.76 9.66
CA CYS A 119 -16.00 -4.45 10.46
C CYS A 119 -17.03 -5.24 9.61
N GLY A 120 -16.56 -6.01 8.63
CA GLY A 120 -17.37 -6.81 7.72
C GLY A 120 -17.66 -6.14 6.38
N ASN A 121 -17.45 -4.82 6.25
CA ASN A 121 -17.59 -4.11 5.00
C ASN A 121 -16.25 -4.06 4.24
N THR A 122 -16.23 -4.60 3.03
CA THR A 122 -15.07 -4.48 2.15
C THR A 122 -15.05 -3.10 1.48
N ILE A 123 -14.08 -2.28 1.87
CA ILE A 123 -13.81 -0.95 1.31
C ILE A 123 -12.61 -1.04 0.38
N LYS A 124 -12.82 -0.66 -0.88
CA LYS A 124 -11.74 -0.60 -1.86
C LYS A 124 -11.06 0.76 -1.78
N TYR A 125 -9.74 0.77 -1.67
CA TYR A 125 -8.87 1.91 -1.84
C TYR A 125 -8.17 1.86 -3.18
N VAL A 126 -8.15 2.99 -3.89
CA VAL A 126 -7.35 3.20 -5.09
C VAL A 126 -6.13 4.01 -4.67
N ILE A 127 -4.95 3.51 -5.00
CA ILE A 127 -3.66 4.11 -4.66
C ILE A 127 -2.90 4.34 -5.95
N ASP A 128 -2.58 5.60 -6.21
CA ASP A 128 -1.71 6.02 -7.32
C ASP A 128 -0.36 6.44 -6.72
N TYR A 129 0.75 5.88 -7.23
CA TYR A 129 2.12 6.22 -6.84
C TYR A 129 2.76 7.14 -7.88
N TYR A 130 3.28 8.27 -7.44
CA TYR A 130 3.94 9.27 -8.28
C TYR A 130 5.35 9.53 -7.78
N ASP A 131 6.22 9.99 -8.67
CA ASP A 131 7.53 10.50 -8.28
C ASP A 131 7.34 11.67 -7.31
N GLY A 132 8.02 11.59 -6.18
CA GLY A 132 8.03 12.66 -5.18
C GLY A 132 8.98 13.78 -5.59
N LYS A 133 8.94 14.88 -4.83
CA LYS A 133 9.92 15.96 -5.02
C LYS A 133 11.29 15.49 -4.57
N ASN A 134 12.32 15.83 -5.33
CA ASN A 134 13.71 15.59 -4.92
C ASN A 134 13.98 16.34 -3.62
N ASP A 135 14.26 15.58 -2.55
CA ASP A 135 14.70 16.10 -1.27
C ASP A 135 16.16 15.66 -1.09
N SER A 136 17.07 16.62 -0.88
CA SER A 136 18.48 16.35 -0.67
C SER A 136 18.76 15.41 0.50
N ASN A 137 17.81 15.29 1.45
CA ASN A 137 17.92 14.45 2.64
C ASN A 137 17.33 13.05 2.49
N ALA A 138 16.63 12.74 1.39
CA ALA A 138 15.99 11.44 1.18
C ALA A 138 16.36 10.87 -0.20
N PRO A 139 17.02 9.71 -0.27
CA PRO A 139 17.49 9.14 -1.53
C PRO A 139 16.35 8.73 -2.48
N VAL A 140 15.14 8.50 -1.95
CA VAL A 140 13.94 8.19 -2.74
C VAL A 140 12.72 8.91 -2.15
N SER A 141 12.05 9.70 -2.97
CA SER A 141 10.83 10.42 -2.62
C SER A 141 9.68 9.88 -3.47
N ILE A 142 8.65 9.31 -2.83
CA ILE A 142 7.46 8.77 -3.51
C ILE A 142 6.22 9.47 -2.97
N PHE A 143 5.45 10.07 -3.85
CA PHE A 143 4.15 10.64 -3.50
C PHE A 143 3.04 9.60 -3.66
N ILE A 144 2.42 9.22 -2.53
CA ILE A 144 1.33 8.25 -2.48
C ILE A 144 -0.02 8.98 -2.39
N ASP A 145 -0.88 8.86 -3.42
CA ASP A 145 -2.29 9.28 -3.37
C ASP A 145 -3.20 8.09 -3.09
N ALA A 146 -3.49 7.83 -1.82
CA ALA A 146 -4.42 6.79 -1.38
C ALA A 146 -5.82 7.39 -1.16
N ARG A 147 -6.85 6.83 -1.81
CA ARG A 147 -8.24 7.32 -1.65
C ARG A 147 -9.26 6.18 -1.71
N PRO A 148 -10.34 6.25 -0.92
CA PRO A 148 -11.37 5.22 -0.99
C PRO A 148 -12.15 5.35 -2.30
N GLN A 149 -12.53 4.21 -2.87
CA GLN A 149 -13.47 4.17 -3.98
C GLN A 149 -14.84 4.63 -3.50
N ILE A 150 -15.54 5.39 -4.34
CA ILE A 150 -16.95 5.68 -4.13
C ILE A 150 -17.73 4.40 -4.42
N SER A 151 -18.33 3.83 -3.37
CA SER A 151 -19.20 2.66 -3.44
C SER A 151 -20.38 2.87 -2.50
N TYR A 152 -21.47 2.13 -2.69
CA TYR A 152 -22.66 2.24 -1.85
C TYR A 152 -22.34 2.08 -0.36
N ASN A 153 -21.57 1.04 0.01
CA ASN A 153 -21.19 0.79 1.40
C ASN A 153 -20.34 1.93 1.98
N ASN A 154 -19.36 2.42 1.21
CA ASN A 154 -18.51 3.52 1.67
C ASN A 154 -19.29 4.84 1.81
N LEU A 155 -20.22 5.12 0.88
CA LEU A 155 -21.07 6.31 0.96
C LEU A 155 -22.01 6.25 2.16
N LYS A 156 -22.60 5.10 2.44
CA LYS A 156 -23.43 4.87 3.63
C LYS A 156 -22.64 5.14 4.91
N ASP A 157 -21.41 4.66 5.01
CA ASP A 157 -20.56 4.90 6.17
C ASP A 157 -20.18 6.38 6.30
N ILE A 158 -19.89 7.07 5.18
CA ILE A 158 -19.61 8.51 5.18
C ILE A 158 -20.81 9.29 5.73
N LEU A 159 -22.02 8.97 5.26
CA LEU A 159 -23.26 9.60 5.73
C LEU A 159 -23.51 9.34 7.23
N LYS A 160 -23.22 8.13 7.72
CA LYS A 160 -23.31 7.81 9.15
C LYS A 160 -22.32 8.62 9.98
N VAL A 161 -21.06 8.72 9.55
CA VAL A 161 -20.05 9.53 10.26
C VAL A 161 -20.47 10.99 10.29
N TRP A 162 -20.97 11.53 9.17
CA TRP A 162 -21.47 12.90 9.11
C TRP A 162 -22.63 13.12 10.09
N TYR A 163 -23.58 12.20 10.14
CA TYR A 163 -24.68 12.26 11.10
C TYR A 163 -24.19 12.25 12.56
N ILE A 164 -23.31 11.31 12.92
CA ILE A 164 -22.73 11.22 14.27
C ILE A 164 -21.98 12.51 14.64
N GLN A 165 -21.18 13.04 13.71
CA GLN A 165 -20.44 14.29 13.94
C GLN A 165 -21.39 15.45 14.16
N LEU A 166 -22.43 15.60 13.34
CA LEU A 166 -23.46 16.64 13.53
C LEU A 166 -24.13 16.50 14.91
N CYS A 167 -24.53 15.29 15.32
CA CYS A 167 -25.13 15.05 16.62
C CYS A 167 -24.18 15.27 17.82
N LYS A 168 -22.86 15.34 17.63
CA LYS A 168 -21.91 15.70 18.71
C LYS A 168 -21.79 17.21 18.91
N PHE A 169 -22.24 18.01 17.94
CA PHE A 169 -22.22 19.48 17.98
C PHE A 169 -23.55 20.10 18.46
N PHE A 170 -24.60 19.30 18.56
CA PHE A 170 -25.90 19.68 19.14
C PHE A 170 -26.11 18.91 20.44
#